data_AF-A0A151J6W3-F1
#
_entry.id   AF-A0A151J6W3-F1
#
_cell.length_a   1.000
_cell.length_b   1.000
_cell.length_c   1.000
_cell.angle_alpha   90.00
_cell.angle_beta   90.00
_cell.angle_gamma   90.00
#
_symmetry.space_group_name_H-M   'P 1'
#
loop_
_entity.id
_entity.type
_entity.pdbx_description
1 polymer ?
#
loop_
_entity_poly.entity_id
_entity_poly.type
_entity_poly.pdbx_seq_one_letter_code
_entity_poly.pdbx_strand_id
1 'polypeptide(L)'
;MLIAKKHDDNLAEFFKYELAPYPLSMFNDTTGMRKTKKSAVYDMFHPIDLEENLPSSNDVYVIDGGFLLHRVIWQTNQTYGQICTTYVNYVENKFGKNVVIVFDGYENDSSIKKAEQHRRYLHSQCVETIFDESMTATVNQNKFLSNDKNKIRLISLLTKFLQNRKFVVKQAIDDADTLIVKTAIEMSNNGRTFVVGEDVDLLVLLIALSPENKDIYFS
;
A
#
# COMPACT_ATOMS: atom_id res chain seq x y z
N MET A 1 31.88 15.39 -2.44
CA MET A 1 32.87 15.91 -3.42
C MET A 1 33.78 16.87 -2.67
N LEU A 2 35.06 16.51 -2.46
CA LEU A 2 36.05 17.39 -1.83
C LEU A 2 36.74 18.18 -2.95
N ILE A 3 36.41 19.46 -3.09
CA ILE A 3 37.05 20.35 -4.05
C ILE A 3 38.14 21.11 -3.30
N ALA A 4 39.40 20.74 -3.51
CA ALA A 4 40.54 21.47 -2.97
C ALA A 4 40.92 22.61 -3.91
N LYS A 5 40.87 23.85 -3.39
CA LYS A 5 41.16 25.10 -4.08
C LYS A 5 42.63 25.16 -4.51
N LYS A 6 42.91 25.42 -5.79
CA LYS A 6 44.29 25.70 -6.29
C LYS A 6 44.53 27.15 -6.72
N HIS A 7 43.52 27.91 -7.18
CA HIS A 7 43.68 29.33 -7.53
C HIS A 7 42.34 30.09 -7.42
N ASP A 8 42.41 31.40 -7.12
CA ASP A 8 41.27 32.28 -6.86
C ASP A 8 40.51 32.75 -8.13
N ASP A 9 41.15 32.66 -9.30
CA ASP A 9 40.66 33.34 -10.51
C ASP A 9 39.44 32.69 -11.18
N ASN A 10 39.04 31.48 -10.76
CA ASN A 10 37.88 30.75 -11.32
C ASN A 10 36.68 30.64 -10.37
N LEU A 11 36.65 31.39 -9.27
CA LEU A 11 35.61 31.29 -8.24
C LEU A 11 34.18 31.44 -8.81
N ALA A 12 34.00 32.39 -9.75
CA ALA A 12 32.71 32.65 -10.38
C ALA A 12 32.17 31.49 -11.22
N GLU A 13 33.05 30.64 -11.77
CA GLU A 13 32.67 29.47 -12.55
C GLU A 13 32.19 28.32 -11.64
N PHE A 14 32.78 28.19 -10.44
CA PHE A 14 32.35 27.21 -9.44
C PHE A 14 30.98 27.52 -8.85
N PHE A 15 30.58 28.79 -8.77
CA PHE A 15 29.23 29.21 -8.34
C PHE A 15 28.14 29.04 -9.42
N LYS A 16 28.48 28.63 -10.65
CA LYS A 16 27.45 28.27 -11.65
C LYS A 16 26.75 26.96 -11.33
N TYR A 17 27.37 26.11 -10.50
CA TYR A 17 26.83 24.83 -10.09
C TYR A 17 26.33 24.89 -8.65
N GLU A 18 25.31 24.11 -8.35
CA GLU A 18 24.80 23.97 -6.99
C GLU A 18 25.90 23.38 -6.09
N LEU A 19 26.35 24.15 -5.09
CA LEU A 19 27.42 23.74 -4.17
C LEU A 19 26.96 22.72 -3.13
N ALA A 20 25.69 22.30 -3.20
CA ALA A 20 25.16 21.26 -2.34
C ALA A 20 25.81 19.91 -2.70
N PRO A 21 26.05 19.03 -1.72
CA PRO A 21 26.64 17.71 -1.96
C PRO A 21 25.73 16.78 -2.80
N TYR A 22 24.48 17.18 -3.03
CA TYR A 22 23.47 16.51 -3.86
C TYR A 22 22.49 17.55 -4.44
N PRO A 23 21.76 17.24 -5.52
CA PRO A 23 20.81 18.17 -6.13
C PRO A 23 19.63 18.46 -5.18
N LEU A 24 19.46 19.69 -4.70
CA LEU A 24 18.38 20.02 -3.76
C LEU A 24 17.00 19.98 -4.42
N SER A 25 16.94 19.95 -5.75
CA SER A 25 15.71 19.71 -6.53
C SER A 25 15.18 18.29 -6.40
N MET A 26 16.05 17.32 -6.13
CA MET A 26 15.71 15.90 -6.00
C MET A 26 15.82 15.40 -4.56
N PHE A 27 16.54 16.08 -3.68
CA PHE A 27 16.82 15.64 -2.32
C PHE A 27 16.49 16.74 -1.30
N ASN A 28 16.25 16.32 -0.06
CA ASN A 28 16.12 17.20 1.09
C ASN A 28 17.07 16.76 2.21
N ASP A 29 17.40 17.71 3.09
CA ASP A 29 18.45 17.55 4.09
C ASP A 29 18.09 16.57 5.21
N THR A 30 16.81 16.17 5.32
CA THR A 30 16.29 15.37 6.43
C THR A 30 15.82 13.97 6.06
N THR A 31 15.45 13.69 4.81
CA THR A 31 14.80 12.41 4.42
C THR A 31 15.38 11.75 3.16
N GLY A 32 16.40 12.32 2.54
CA GLY A 32 16.96 11.82 1.29
C GLY A 32 16.17 12.33 0.08
N MET A 33 15.73 11.46 -0.82
CA MET A 33 15.07 11.85 -2.07
C MET A 33 13.66 12.43 -1.83
N ARG A 34 13.33 13.53 -2.51
CA ARG A 34 12.02 14.18 -2.46
C ARG A 34 10.93 13.26 -3.00
N LYS A 35 9.76 13.29 -2.35
CA LYS A 35 8.58 12.57 -2.81
C LYS A 35 8.05 13.17 -4.11
N THR A 36 7.67 12.31 -5.04
CA THR A 36 6.95 12.70 -6.25
C THR A 36 5.45 12.84 -5.95
N LYS A 37 4.75 13.70 -6.70
CA LYS A 37 3.29 13.86 -6.60
C LYS A 37 2.59 12.82 -7.47
N LYS A 38 2.80 11.52 -7.19
CA LYS A 38 2.27 10.41 -8.01
C LYS A 38 0.76 10.48 -8.19
N SER A 39 0.02 10.89 -7.17
CA SER A 39 -1.44 10.98 -7.24
C SER A 39 -1.98 11.93 -8.31
N ALA A 40 -1.18 12.89 -8.80
CA ALA A 40 -1.58 13.77 -9.90
C ALA A 40 -1.79 13.00 -11.23
N VAL A 41 -1.27 11.77 -11.34
CA VAL A 41 -1.49 10.92 -12.50
C VAL A 41 -2.95 10.44 -12.56
N TYR A 42 -3.64 10.29 -11.43
CA TYR A 42 -5.06 9.91 -11.43
C TYR A 42 -5.95 10.94 -12.11
N ASP A 43 -5.63 12.23 -11.97
CA ASP A 43 -6.36 13.33 -12.60
C ASP A 43 -6.31 13.26 -14.15
N MET A 44 -5.40 12.47 -14.71
CA MET A 44 -5.25 12.28 -16.16
C MET A 44 -6.16 11.17 -16.71
N PHE A 45 -6.68 10.29 -15.85
CA PHE A 45 -7.55 9.18 -16.27
C PHE A 45 -9.02 9.58 -16.17
N HIS A 46 -9.80 9.17 -17.16
CA HIS A 46 -11.25 9.35 -17.13
C HIS A 46 -11.88 8.05 -16.61
N PRO A 47 -12.79 8.12 -15.62
CA PRO A 47 -13.52 6.96 -15.17
C PRO A 47 -14.34 6.38 -16.33
N ILE A 48 -14.32 5.06 -16.45
CA ILE A 48 -15.18 4.36 -17.40
C ILE A 48 -16.47 4.02 -16.66
N ASP A 49 -17.58 4.61 -17.09
CA ASP A 49 -18.90 4.20 -16.65
C ASP A 49 -19.24 2.86 -17.32
N LEU A 50 -19.04 1.76 -16.60
CA LEU A 50 -19.57 0.47 -17.01
C LEU A 50 -21.10 0.52 -16.82
N GLU A 51 -21.85 0.91 -17.86
CA GLU A 51 -23.32 1.12 -17.80
C GLU A 51 -24.16 -0.12 -17.40
N GLU A 52 -23.54 -1.27 -17.07
CA GLU A 52 -24.19 -2.47 -16.52
C GLU A 52 -23.77 -2.73 -15.06
N ASN A 53 -24.04 -1.76 -14.18
CA ASN A 53 -23.62 -1.74 -12.76
C ASN A 53 -24.50 -2.56 -11.81
N LEU A 54 -24.61 -3.86 -12.04
CA LEU A 54 -24.74 -4.80 -10.93
C LEU A 54 -23.46 -5.63 -10.91
N PRO A 55 -22.81 -5.83 -9.73
CA PRO A 55 -21.80 -6.86 -9.63
C PRO A 55 -22.44 -8.15 -10.17
N SER A 56 -21.93 -8.63 -11.30
CA SER A 56 -22.33 -9.93 -11.80
C SER A 56 -21.93 -10.93 -10.73
N SER A 57 -22.71 -11.99 -10.53
CA SER A 57 -22.41 -13.00 -9.51
C SER A 57 -21.01 -13.60 -9.64
N ASN A 58 -20.36 -13.40 -10.80
CA ASN A 58 -19.05 -13.95 -11.14
C ASN A 58 -17.91 -12.92 -11.11
N ASP A 59 -18.17 -11.64 -10.82
CA ASP A 59 -17.08 -10.65 -10.73
C ASP A 59 -16.14 -11.00 -9.59
N VAL A 60 -14.83 -10.91 -9.83
CA VAL A 60 -13.79 -11.19 -8.82
C VAL A 60 -13.13 -9.89 -8.39
N TYR A 61 -12.97 -9.68 -7.09
CA TYR A 61 -12.25 -8.53 -6.55
C TYR A 61 -10.91 -8.95 -5.96
N VAL A 62 -9.83 -8.32 -6.42
CA VAL A 62 -8.49 -8.45 -5.84
C VAL A 62 -8.18 -7.16 -5.10
N ILE A 63 -8.17 -7.23 -3.77
CA ILE A 63 -8.06 -6.05 -2.91
C ILE A 63 -6.63 -5.93 -2.38
N ASP A 64 -6.07 -4.72 -2.52
CA ASP A 64 -4.85 -4.33 -1.80
C ASP A 64 -5.14 -4.27 -0.28
N GLY A 65 -4.42 -5.09 0.47
CA GLY A 65 -4.49 -5.15 1.92
C GLY A 65 -4.02 -3.86 2.58
N GLY A 66 -3.07 -3.13 1.99
CA GLY A 66 -2.62 -1.82 2.45
C GLY A 66 -3.77 -0.80 2.40
N PHE A 67 -4.41 -0.67 1.24
CA PHE A 67 -5.66 0.08 1.07
C PHE A 67 -6.71 -0.33 2.11
N LEU A 68 -6.99 -1.63 2.24
CA LEU A 68 -8.03 -2.13 3.14
C LEU A 68 -7.78 -1.66 4.58
N LEU A 69 -6.55 -1.81 5.07
CA LEU A 69 -6.14 -1.43 6.43
C LEU A 69 -6.45 0.03 6.76
N HIS A 70 -6.31 0.94 5.80
CA HIS A 70 -6.58 2.37 5.99
C HIS A 70 -8.02 2.76 5.69
N ARG A 71 -8.74 1.98 4.88
CA ARG A 71 -10.10 2.29 4.44
C ARG A 71 -11.15 2.14 5.54
N VAL A 72 -10.98 1.17 6.44
CA VAL A 72 -11.93 0.91 7.53
C VAL A 72 -11.55 1.76 8.75
N ILE A 73 -12.43 2.67 9.15
CA ILE A 73 -12.18 3.61 10.25
C ILE A 73 -12.55 2.96 11.59
N TRP A 74 -11.60 2.96 12.53
CA TRP A 74 -11.79 2.41 13.87
C TRP A 74 -12.59 3.37 14.74
N GLN A 75 -13.63 2.88 15.42
CA GLN A 75 -14.37 3.66 16.42
C GLN A 75 -13.67 3.57 17.78
N THR A 76 -13.91 4.57 18.63
CA THR A 76 -13.40 4.56 20.00
C THR A 76 -13.98 3.42 20.82
N ASN A 77 -13.20 2.83 21.72
CA ASN A 77 -13.60 1.75 22.64
C ASN A 77 -14.03 0.44 21.95
N GLN A 78 -13.52 0.15 20.75
CA GLN A 78 -13.71 -1.15 20.10
C GLN A 78 -12.62 -2.14 20.49
N THR A 79 -12.99 -3.42 20.61
CA THR A 79 -12.01 -4.50 20.70
C THR A 79 -11.38 -4.82 19.35
N TYR A 80 -10.19 -5.43 19.35
CA TYR A 80 -9.57 -5.86 18.10
C TYR A 80 -10.43 -6.86 17.31
N GLY A 81 -11.21 -7.71 17.99
CA GLY A 81 -12.20 -8.59 17.34
C GLY A 81 -13.35 -7.83 16.68
N GLN A 82 -13.86 -6.77 17.32
CA GLN A 82 -14.89 -5.92 16.73
C GLN A 82 -14.33 -5.15 15.53
N ILE A 83 -13.09 -4.68 15.62
CA ILE A 83 -12.38 -4.05 14.51
C ILE A 83 -12.26 -5.03 13.34
N CYS A 84 -11.72 -6.24 13.56
CA CYS A 84 -11.62 -7.27 12.51
C CYS A 84 -12.98 -7.65 11.92
N THR A 85 -14.03 -7.72 12.74
CA THR A 85 -15.40 -7.92 12.27
C THR A 85 -15.86 -6.79 11.35
N THR A 86 -15.51 -5.55 11.66
CA THR A 86 -15.83 -4.38 10.83
C THR A 86 -15.13 -4.46 9.46
N TYR A 87 -13.88 -4.91 9.41
CA TYR A 87 -13.17 -5.18 8.15
C TYR A 87 -13.87 -6.24 7.31
N VAL A 88 -14.20 -7.38 7.92
CA VAL A 88 -14.92 -8.47 7.24
C VAL A 88 -16.25 -7.96 6.66
N ASN A 89 -17.05 -7.26 7.48
CA ASN A 89 -18.35 -6.75 7.05
C ASN A 89 -18.21 -5.72 5.93
N TYR A 90 -17.18 -4.87 5.98
CA TYR A 90 -16.89 -3.93 4.89
C TYR A 90 -16.62 -4.66 3.58
N VAL A 91 -15.77 -5.69 3.61
CA VAL A 91 -15.46 -6.49 2.41
C VAL A 91 -16.70 -7.20 1.89
N GLU A 92 -17.44 -7.90 2.76
CA GLU A 92 -18.64 -8.67 2.39
C GLU A 92 -19.74 -7.78 1.82
N ASN A 93 -20.00 -6.61 2.43
CA ASN A 93 -21.06 -5.71 1.99
C ASN A 93 -20.71 -4.96 0.71
N LYS A 94 -19.44 -4.62 0.49
CA LYS A 94 -19.04 -3.79 -0.66
C LYS A 94 -18.69 -4.61 -1.89
N PHE A 95 -18.06 -5.77 -1.72
CA PHE A 95 -17.50 -6.57 -2.81
C PHE A 95 -18.11 -7.97 -2.93
N GLY A 96 -18.98 -8.36 -1.99
CA GLY A 96 -19.60 -9.69 -1.98
C GLY A 96 -18.64 -10.78 -1.51
N LYS A 97 -18.77 -11.99 -2.06
CA LYS A 97 -18.06 -13.19 -1.59
C LYS A 97 -16.82 -13.56 -2.42
N ASN A 98 -16.75 -13.10 -3.66
CA ASN A 98 -15.70 -13.48 -4.60
C ASN A 98 -14.52 -12.51 -4.51
N VAL A 99 -13.81 -12.59 -3.38
CA VAL A 99 -12.77 -11.62 -3.02
C VAL A 99 -11.47 -12.32 -2.65
N VAL A 100 -10.37 -11.83 -3.20
CA VAL A 100 -9.00 -12.17 -2.82
C VAL A 100 -8.35 -10.93 -2.22
N ILE A 101 -7.93 -11.01 -0.96
CA ILE A 101 -7.21 -9.92 -0.28
C ILE A 101 -5.72 -10.24 -0.29
N VAL A 102 -4.89 -9.29 -0.68
CA VAL A 102 -3.43 -9.48 -0.75
C VAL A 102 -2.74 -8.50 0.19
N PHE A 103 -2.08 -9.00 1.22
CA PHE A 103 -1.30 -8.18 2.15
C PHE A 103 0.18 -8.11 1.79
N ASP A 104 0.83 -7.01 2.17
CA ASP A 104 2.28 -6.87 2.14
C ASP A 104 2.98 -7.92 3.01
N GLY A 105 4.20 -8.22 2.59
CA GLY A 105 5.17 -8.95 3.38
C GLY A 105 5.98 -8.03 4.27
N TYR A 106 6.36 -8.54 5.43
CA TYR A 106 7.14 -7.81 6.43
C TYR A 106 8.35 -8.65 6.89
N GLU A 107 8.99 -9.37 5.97
CA GLU A 107 10.23 -10.08 6.29
C GLU A 107 11.37 -9.09 6.58
N ASN A 108 12.18 -9.42 7.60
CA ASN A 108 13.11 -8.47 8.23
C ASN A 108 14.41 -8.19 7.43
N ASP A 109 14.64 -8.86 6.29
CA ASP A 109 15.99 -8.97 5.71
C ASP A 109 16.20 -8.34 4.31
N SER A 110 15.19 -7.75 3.66
CA SER A 110 15.41 -7.14 2.34
C SER A 110 16.05 -5.74 2.45
N SER A 111 17.28 -5.61 1.94
CA SER A 111 18.16 -4.44 2.13
C SER A 111 17.72 -3.17 1.39
N ILE A 112 16.86 -3.28 0.37
CA ILE A 112 16.48 -2.17 -0.52
C ILE A 112 15.40 -1.27 0.11
N LYS A 113 14.52 -1.82 0.96
CA LYS A 113 13.42 -1.07 1.58
C LYS A 113 13.74 -0.48 2.95
N LYS A 114 14.93 -0.76 3.52
CA LYS A 114 15.33 -0.22 4.82
C LYS A 114 15.30 1.31 4.86
N ALA A 115 15.59 2.02 3.78
CA ALA A 115 15.55 3.49 3.79
C ALA A 115 14.13 4.05 3.92
N GLU A 116 13.16 3.55 3.13
CA GLU A 116 11.75 3.99 3.23
C GLU A 116 11.09 3.48 4.51
N GLN A 117 11.40 2.24 4.93
CA GLN A 117 10.96 1.69 6.23
C GLN A 117 11.56 2.49 7.40
N HIS A 118 12.85 2.84 7.36
CA HIS A 118 13.51 3.65 8.38
C HIS A 118 12.95 5.08 8.41
N ARG A 119 12.63 5.68 7.25
CA ARG A 119 11.93 6.96 7.18
C ARG A 119 10.54 6.90 7.83
N ARG A 120 9.77 5.82 7.58
CA ARG A 120 8.47 5.57 8.24
C ARG A 120 8.64 5.32 9.74
N TYR A 121 9.70 4.60 10.14
CA TYR A 121 10.05 4.33 11.54
C TYR A 121 10.45 5.59 12.31
N LEU A 122 11.20 6.51 11.70
CA LEU A 122 11.51 7.82 12.28
C LEU A 122 10.25 8.68 12.51
N HIS A 123 9.15 8.39 11.81
CA HIS A 123 7.82 8.96 12.05
C HIS A 123 6.92 8.07 12.93
N SER A 124 7.33 6.84 13.23
CA SER A 124 6.56 5.85 14.00
C SER A 124 6.73 6.10 15.49
N GLN A 125 5.72 6.70 16.12
CA GLN A 125 5.71 6.99 17.55
C GLN A 125 4.94 5.94 18.37
N CYS A 126 4.61 4.78 17.79
CA CYS A 126 3.86 3.75 18.48
C CYS A 126 4.76 2.63 18.99
N VAL A 127 4.62 2.30 20.27
CA VAL A 127 5.24 1.12 20.87
C VAL A 127 4.54 -0.13 20.33
N GLU A 128 5.31 -1.23 20.25
CA GLU A 128 4.74 -2.55 19.97
C GLU A 128 3.62 -2.85 20.98
N THR A 129 2.45 -3.21 20.47
CA THR A 129 1.27 -3.54 21.26
C THR A 129 1.05 -5.04 21.16
N ILE A 130 1.12 -5.73 22.30
CA ILE A 130 0.72 -7.13 22.41
C ILE A 130 -0.76 -7.13 22.78
N PHE A 131 -1.60 -7.76 21.95
CA PHE A 131 -3.04 -7.78 22.15
C PHE A 131 -3.66 -9.11 21.73
N ASP A 132 -4.86 -9.35 22.26
CA ASP A 132 -5.77 -10.39 21.81
C ASP A 132 -7.07 -9.78 21.25
N GLU A 133 -7.97 -10.64 20.77
CA GLU A 133 -9.26 -10.26 20.18
C GLU A 133 -10.15 -9.47 21.14
N SER A 134 -10.08 -9.75 22.45
CA SER A 134 -10.94 -9.16 23.48
C SER A 134 -10.43 -7.82 24.00
N MET A 135 -9.14 -7.52 23.82
CA MET A 135 -8.55 -6.25 24.23
C MET A 135 -9.11 -5.07 23.44
N THR A 136 -9.37 -3.96 24.14
CA THR A 136 -9.81 -2.70 23.53
C THR A 136 -8.64 -1.96 22.89
N ALA A 137 -8.82 -1.45 21.68
CA ALA A 137 -7.84 -0.59 21.03
C ALA A 137 -7.75 0.76 21.75
N THR A 138 -6.63 1.01 22.41
CA THR A 138 -6.36 2.24 23.17
C THR A 138 -5.61 3.30 22.36
N VAL A 139 -5.06 2.91 21.21
CA VAL A 139 -4.27 3.78 20.32
C VAL A 139 -5.07 4.04 19.06
N ASN A 140 -4.96 5.25 18.50
CA ASN A 140 -5.61 5.55 17.23
C ASN A 140 -5.04 4.69 16.09
N GLN A 141 -5.85 4.44 15.07
CA GLN A 141 -5.51 3.57 13.94
C GLN A 141 -4.21 3.99 13.25
N ASN A 142 -4.05 5.26 12.90
CA ASN A 142 -2.87 5.74 12.17
C ASN A 142 -1.57 5.55 12.97
N LYS A 143 -1.59 5.80 14.29
CA LYS A 143 -0.43 5.57 15.15
C LYS A 143 -0.18 4.07 15.31
N PHE A 144 -1.21 3.26 15.52
CA PHE A 144 -1.07 1.81 15.61
C PHE A 144 -0.45 1.22 14.33
N LEU A 145 -0.98 1.59 13.16
CA LEU A 145 -0.50 1.15 11.84
C LEU A 145 0.86 1.76 11.44
N SER A 146 1.38 2.74 12.18
CA SER A 146 2.74 3.25 11.93
C SER A 146 3.83 2.27 12.36
N ASN A 147 3.51 1.26 13.19
CA ASN A 147 4.45 0.26 13.67
C ASN A 147 4.27 -1.06 12.90
N ASP A 148 5.35 -1.57 12.31
CA ASP A 148 5.29 -2.76 11.46
C ASP A 148 4.95 -4.03 12.26
N LYS A 149 5.43 -4.17 13.50
CA LYS A 149 5.06 -5.31 14.35
C LYS A 149 3.58 -5.32 14.70
N ASN A 150 3.01 -4.13 14.94
CA ASN A 150 1.56 -3.99 15.18
C ASN A 150 0.77 -4.37 13.94
N LYS A 151 1.20 -3.92 12.75
CA LYS A 151 0.61 -4.33 11.47
C LYS A 151 0.67 -5.83 11.25
N ILE A 152 1.82 -6.47 11.45
CA ILE A 152 1.96 -7.93 11.33
C ILE A 152 0.97 -8.67 12.24
N ARG A 153 0.88 -8.27 13.52
CA ARG A 153 -0.05 -8.88 14.47
C ARG A 153 -1.52 -8.68 14.06
N LEU A 154 -1.88 -7.47 13.63
CA LEU A 154 -3.23 -7.17 13.16
C LEU A 154 -3.57 -7.94 11.89
N ILE A 155 -2.68 -7.98 10.90
CA ILE A 155 -2.86 -8.74 9.66
C ILE A 155 -3.04 -10.22 9.97
N SER A 156 -2.26 -10.78 10.91
CA SER A 156 -2.40 -12.17 11.34
C SER A 156 -3.78 -12.45 11.95
N LEU A 157 -4.27 -11.57 12.83
CA LEU A 157 -5.61 -11.70 13.41
C LEU A 157 -6.71 -11.53 12.34
N LEU A 158 -6.61 -10.49 11.53
CA LEU A 158 -7.56 -10.18 10.47
C LEU A 158 -7.65 -11.29 9.41
N THR A 159 -6.51 -11.90 9.07
CA THR A 159 -6.45 -13.05 8.15
C THR A 159 -7.32 -14.20 8.65
N LYS A 160 -7.27 -14.52 9.95
CA LYS A 160 -8.12 -15.57 10.55
C LYS A 160 -9.60 -15.22 10.40
N PHE A 161 -9.97 -13.96 10.66
CA PHE A 161 -11.35 -13.48 10.53
C PHE A 161 -11.86 -13.55 9.08
N LEU A 162 -11.05 -13.11 8.12
CA LEU A 162 -11.37 -13.17 6.69
C LEU A 162 -11.52 -14.62 6.22
N GLN A 163 -10.59 -15.51 6.60
CA GLN A 163 -10.62 -16.93 6.24
C GLN A 163 -11.79 -17.68 6.88
N ASN A 164 -12.17 -17.34 8.12
CA ASN A 164 -13.38 -17.89 8.76
C ASN A 164 -14.66 -17.55 7.97
N ARG A 165 -14.63 -16.45 7.21
CA ARG A 165 -15.70 -16.02 6.31
C ARG A 165 -15.51 -16.50 4.87
N LYS A 166 -14.53 -17.40 4.66
CA LYS A 166 -14.20 -18.06 3.39
C LYS A 166 -13.60 -17.12 2.33
N PHE A 167 -13.11 -15.95 2.73
CA PHE A 167 -12.32 -15.12 1.83
C PHE A 167 -10.93 -15.72 1.61
N VAL A 168 -10.41 -15.54 0.40
CA VAL A 168 -9.03 -15.91 0.08
C VAL A 168 -8.12 -14.78 0.53
N VAL A 169 -7.11 -15.11 1.32
CA VAL A 169 -6.08 -14.15 1.75
C VAL A 169 -4.73 -14.65 1.28
N LYS A 170 -4.01 -13.81 0.53
CA LYS A 170 -2.61 -14.03 0.12
C LYS A 170 -1.72 -13.02 0.85
N GLN A 171 -0.48 -13.38 1.11
CA GLN A 171 0.52 -12.47 1.66
C GLN A 171 1.77 -12.52 0.81
N ALA A 172 2.32 -11.35 0.47
CA ALA A 172 3.57 -11.22 -0.28
C ALA A 172 4.78 -11.46 0.64
N ILE A 173 5.95 -11.67 0.03
CA ILE A 173 7.24 -11.78 0.74
C ILE A 173 7.72 -10.39 1.17
N ASP A 174 7.66 -9.44 0.25
CA ASP A 174 7.98 -8.03 0.47
C ASP A 174 6.79 -7.16 0.06
N ASP A 175 6.73 -6.79 -1.21
CA ASP A 175 5.71 -5.88 -1.76
C ASP A 175 4.52 -6.64 -2.35
N ALA A 176 3.31 -6.19 -2.02
CA ALA A 176 2.09 -6.79 -2.54
C ALA A 176 1.82 -6.48 -4.01
N ASP A 177 2.37 -5.41 -4.60
CA ASP A 177 1.91 -4.88 -5.90
C ASP A 177 1.98 -5.92 -7.01
N THR A 178 3.13 -6.60 -7.11
CA THR A 178 3.33 -7.64 -8.12
C THR A 178 2.41 -8.85 -7.87
N LEU A 179 2.15 -9.19 -6.60
CA LEU A 179 1.27 -10.31 -6.25
C LEU A 179 -0.20 -9.99 -6.51
N ILE A 180 -0.62 -8.74 -6.29
CA ILE A 180 -1.94 -8.21 -6.63
C ILE A 180 -2.18 -8.35 -8.13
N VAL A 181 -1.28 -7.80 -8.95
CA VAL A 181 -1.40 -7.82 -10.41
C VAL A 181 -1.42 -9.25 -10.96
N LYS A 182 -0.50 -10.12 -10.49
CA LYS A 182 -0.48 -11.53 -10.91
C LYS A 182 -1.77 -12.26 -10.52
N THR A 183 -2.30 -11.99 -9.33
CA THR A 183 -3.56 -12.56 -8.88
C THR A 183 -4.72 -12.06 -9.72
N ALA A 184 -4.74 -10.78 -10.11
CA ALA A 184 -5.77 -10.23 -10.98
C ALA A 184 -5.77 -10.90 -12.37
N ILE A 185 -4.58 -11.07 -12.96
CA ILE A 185 -4.42 -11.78 -14.24
C ILE A 185 -4.88 -13.24 -14.13
N GLU A 186 -4.55 -13.93 -13.04
CA GLU A 186 -5.01 -15.29 -12.78
C GLU A 186 -6.54 -15.38 -12.70
N MET A 187 -7.18 -14.48 -11.95
CA MET A 187 -8.63 -14.45 -11.76
C MET A 187 -9.39 -14.03 -13.03
N SER A 188 -8.77 -13.21 -13.89
CA SER A 188 -9.34 -12.78 -15.17
C SER A 188 -9.61 -13.92 -16.16
N ASN A 189 -9.10 -15.13 -15.89
CA ASN A 189 -9.45 -16.33 -16.67
C ASN A 189 -10.90 -16.79 -16.43
N ASN A 190 -11.48 -16.43 -15.29
CA ASN A 190 -12.78 -16.94 -14.86
C ASN A 190 -13.92 -15.91 -14.99
N GLY A 191 -13.59 -14.66 -15.29
CA GLY A 191 -14.55 -13.56 -15.41
C GLY A 191 -13.89 -12.20 -15.28
N ARG A 192 -14.71 -11.15 -15.25
CA ARG A 192 -14.24 -9.78 -15.03
C ARG A 192 -13.58 -9.68 -13.67
N THR A 193 -12.41 -9.04 -13.62
CA THR A 193 -11.63 -8.89 -12.40
C THR A 193 -11.39 -7.43 -12.10
N PHE A 194 -11.62 -7.04 -10.85
CA PHE A 194 -11.42 -5.67 -10.36
C PHE A 194 -10.28 -5.65 -9.35
N VAL A 195 -9.25 -4.87 -9.62
CA VAL A 195 -8.18 -4.57 -8.67
C VAL A 195 -8.57 -3.34 -7.88
N VAL A 196 -8.68 -3.49 -6.56
CA VAL A 196 -9.10 -2.43 -5.66
C VAL A 196 -7.90 -1.90 -4.90
N GLY A 197 -7.56 -0.62 -5.11
CA GLY A 197 -6.40 0.00 -4.46
C GLY A 197 -6.29 1.49 -4.74
N GLU A 198 -5.38 2.16 -4.02
CA GLU A 198 -5.11 3.61 -4.18
C GLU A 198 -3.73 3.91 -4.74
N ASP A 199 -2.87 2.91 -4.92
CA ASP A 199 -1.52 3.14 -5.42
C ASP A 199 -1.49 3.24 -6.95
N VAL A 200 -0.89 4.31 -7.46
CA VAL A 200 -0.66 4.52 -8.90
C VAL A 200 0.29 3.46 -9.44
N ASP A 201 1.20 2.96 -8.61
CA ASP A 201 2.13 1.91 -9.01
C ASP A 201 1.39 0.63 -9.42
N LEU A 202 0.26 0.31 -8.77
CA LEU A 202 -0.63 -0.79 -9.17
C LEU A 202 -1.21 -0.58 -10.56
N LEU A 203 -1.69 0.63 -10.86
CA LEU A 203 -2.26 0.95 -12.17
C LEU A 203 -1.19 0.86 -13.28
N VAL A 204 0.01 1.38 -13.01
CA VAL A 204 1.15 1.31 -13.95
C VAL A 204 1.55 -0.15 -14.19
N LEU A 205 1.61 -0.97 -13.15
CA LEU A 205 1.92 -2.39 -13.27
C LEU A 205 0.82 -3.16 -14.01
N LEU A 206 -0.45 -2.82 -13.82
CA LEU A 206 -1.55 -3.41 -14.57
C LEU A 206 -1.42 -3.12 -16.05
N ILE A 207 -1.17 -1.86 -16.44
CA ILE A 207 -0.96 -1.48 -17.84
C ILE A 207 0.25 -2.22 -18.44
N ALA A 208 1.32 -2.38 -17.67
CA ALA A 208 2.56 -2.99 -18.18
C ALA A 208 2.49 -4.52 -18.30
N LEU A 209 1.72 -5.21 -17.44
CA LEU A 209 1.75 -6.67 -17.30
C LEU A 209 0.47 -7.38 -17.73
N SER A 210 -0.65 -6.66 -17.83
CA SER A 210 -1.95 -7.27 -18.15
C SER A 210 -2.06 -7.49 -19.67
N PRO A 211 -2.42 -8.71 -20.13
CA PRO A 211 -2.65 -8.96 -21.55
C PRO A 211 -3.84 -8.17 -22.09
N GLU A 212 -3.78 -7.71 -23.35
CA GLU A 212 -4.83 -6.90 -23.99
C GLU A 212 -6.19 -7.60 -24.09
N ASN A 213 -6.23 -8.93 -24.00
CA ASN A 213 -7.44 -9.74 -24.12
C ASN A 213 -8.08 -10.11 -22.77
N LYS A 214 -7.75 -9.39 -21.69
CA LYS A 214 -8.25 -9.65 -20.34
C LYS A 214 -9.11 -8.50 -19.83
N ASP A 215 -10.27 -8.85 -19.27
CA ASP A 215 -11.18 -7.91 -18.62
C ASP A 215 -10.72 -7.63 -17.18
N ILE A 216 -9.69 -6.78 -17.05
CA ILE A 216 -9.14 -6.34 -15.76
C ILE A 216 -9.36 -4.84 -15.61
N TYR A 217 -9.97 -4.45 -14.51
CA TYR A 217 -10.33 -3.07 -14.19
C TYR A 217 -9.64 -2.63 -12.89
N PHE A 218 -9.28 -1.36 -12.80
CA PHE A 218 -8.75 -0.75 -11.58
C PHE A 218 -9.86 0.10 -10.93
N SER A 219 -10.07 -0.07 -9.61
CA SER A 219 -11.17 0.53 -8.85
C SER A 219 -10.75 1.04 -7.47
#